data_AF-A0A7X7PNH7-F1
#
_entry.id   AF-A0A7X7PNH7-F1
#
_cell.length_a   1.000
_cell.length_b   1.000
_cell.length_c   1.000
_cell.angle_alpha   90.00
_cell.angle_beta   90.00
_cell.angle_gamma   90.00
#
_symmetry.space_group_name_H-M   'P 1'
#
loop_
_entity.id
_entity.type
_entity.pdbx_description
1 polymer ?
#
loop_
_entity_poly.entity_id
_entity_poly.type
_entity_poly.pdbx_seq_one_letter_code
_entity_poly.pdbx_strand_id
1 'polypeptide(L)'
;MLQCVGSRDCTSSGNEHCSAICCLFATLHASLIKQHDPSIEVTIGYTDLRAPGKAHEEYYRLVQSRGVRYVRGRVGEIQQEQDKSLRVRFEDTMTGRKHDEVFDIVVLSAGLEASDGTVEIARVAGLQTDSAGFVKEYHPKLRPVDTQRGGMFVCGTAQGPKSIPDSIAQAKAAAARVVSMLSGGFVLTPAQVAASDPDVCIGCGVCETVCPQAAVRLTSGPAAHAVVDPNVCRGCGICSADCPSGAIQLGGFSDAELLAEAKA
;
A
#
# COMPACT_ATOMS: atom_id res chain seq x y z
N MET A 1 3.34 0.15 -27.90
CA MET A 1 3.16 0.34 -26.45
C MET A 1 3.31 -1.00 -25.75
N LEU A 2 4.11 -1.07 -24.69
CA LEU A 2 4.44 -2.31 -24.00
C LEU A 2 3.73 -2.35 -22.64
N GLN A 3 2.99 -3.43 -22.37
CA GLN A 3 2.30 -3.62 -21.09
C GLN A 3 3.20 -4.28 -20.03
N CYS A 4 2.79 -4.16 -18.77
CA CYS A 4 3.42 -4.81 -17.62
C CYS A 4 4.90 -4.39 -17.40
N VAL A 5 5.28 -3.16 -17.77
CA VAL A 5 6.63 -2.65 -17.49
C VAL A 5 6.73 -2.30 -16.00
N GLY A 6 7.58 -3.00 -15.26
CA GLY A 6 7.69 -2.84 -13.80
C GLY A 6 6.48 -3.36 -13.02
N SER A 7 5.71 -4.30 -13.58
CA SER A 7 4.55 -4.92 -12.91
C SER A 7 4.37 -6.35 -13.38
N ARG A 8 3.85 -7.23 -12.51
CA ARG A 8 3.78 -8.68 -12.76
C ARG A 8 5.15 -9.24 -13.16
N ASP A 9 6.18 -8.77 -12.46
CA ASP A 9 7.56 -9.10 -12.70
C ASP A 9 8.19 -9.57 -11.38
N CYS A 10 8.50 -10.86 -11.29
CA CYS A 10 9.09 -11.49 -10.12
C CYS A 10 10.63 -11.46 -10.14
N THR A 11 11.25 -10.68 -11.04
CA THR A 11 12.69 -10.42 -10.98
C THR A 11 13.02 -9.51 -9.80
N SER A 12 14.29 -9.48 -9.38
CA SER A 12 14.75 -8.67 -8.25
C SER A 12 14.58 -7.15 -8.42
N SER A 13 14.31 -6.70 -9.65
CA SER A 13 14.08 -5.29 -10.01
C SER A 13 12.62 -5.00 -10.39
N GLY A 14 11.73 -5.98 -10.26
CA GLY A 14 10.34 -5.91 -10.68
C GLY A 14 9.35 -5.89 -9.51
N ASN A 15 8.11 -5.50 -9.81
CA ASN A 15 7.01 -5.59 -8.87
C ASN A 15 6.08 -6.77 -9.22
N GLU A 16 5.76 -7.63 -8.24
CA GLU A 16 4.91 -8.79 -8.46
C GLU A 16 3.44 -8.41 -8.72
N HIS A 17 2.98 -7.26 -8.21
CA HIS A 17 1.59 -6.83 -8.34
C HIS A 17 1.25 -6.35 -9.75
N CYS A 18 -0.05 -6.34 -10.05
CA CYS A 18 -0.58 -5.68 -11.23
C CYS A 18 -0.90 -4.22 -10.90
N SER A 19 -0.48 -3.30 -11.78
CA SER A 19 -0.75 -1.87 -11.61
C SER A 19 -2.18 -1.43 -11.98
N ALA A 20 -3.08 -2.38 -12.29
CA ALA A 20 -4.53 -2.23 -12.53
C ALA A 20 -4.97 -1.32 -13.70
N ILE A 21 -4.21 -0.27 -14.05
CA ILE A 21 -4.64 0.81 -14.93
C ILE A 21 -3.95 0.79 -16.30
N CYS A 22 -2.74 0.21 -16.39
CA CYS A 22 -1.85 0.36 -17.55
C CYS A 22 -2.50 -0.10 -18.87
N CYS A 23 -3.26 -1.20 -18.88
CA CYS A 23 -3.97 -1.69 -20.06
C CYS A 23 -4.99 -0.68 -20.61
N LEU A 24 -5.75 -0.05 -19.71
CA LEU A 24 -6.79 0.92 -20.09
C LEU A 24 -6.19 2.26 -20.50
N PHE A 25 -5.14 2.74 -19.82
CA PHE A 25 -4.45 3.96 -20.24
C PHE A 25 -3.76 3.80 -21.60
N ALA A 26 -3.14 2.65 -21.87
CA ALA A 26 -2.56 2.38 -23.18
C ALA A 26 -3.64 2.34 -24.28
N THR A 27 -4.78 1.73 -24.00
CA THR A 27 -5.95 1.73 -24.90
C THR A 27 -6.50 3.14 -25.12
N LEU A 28 -6.57 3.95 -24.06
CA LEU A 28 -6.98 5.36 -24.13
C LEU A 28 -6.02 6.16 -25.01
N HIS A 29 -4.71 6.09 -24.76
CA HIS A 29 -3.70 6.78 -25.55
C HIS A 29 -3.72 6.32 -27.01
N ALA A 30 -3.87 5.03 -27.29
CA ALA A 30 -3.99 4.51 -28.65
C ALA A 30 -5.24 5.07 -29.37
N SER A 31 -6.37 5.18 -28.67
CA SER A 31 -7.57 5.83 -29.20
C SER A 31 -7.32 7.30 -29.55
N LEU A 32 -6.67 8.05 -28.65
CA LEU A 32 -6.37 9.47 -28.85
C LEU A 32 -5.42 9.66 -30.04
N ILE A 33 -4.41 8.80 -30.17
CA ILE A 33 -3.49 8.81 -31.32
C ILE A 33 -4.26 8.58 -32.62
N LYS A 34 -5.11 7.54 -32.69
CA LYS A 34 -5.93 7.26 -33.87
C LYS A 34 -6.97 8.35 -34.18
N GLN A 35 -7.45 9.07 -33.18
CA GLN A 35 -8.35 10.22 -33.36
C GLN A 35 -7.62 11.43 -33.91
N HIS A 36 -6.38 11.67 -33.46
CA HIS A 36 -5.56 12.77 -33.95
C HIS A 36 -5.07 12.51 -35.39
N ASP A 37 -4.59 11.29 -35.65
CA ASP A 37 -4.16 10.87 -36.97
C ASP A 37 -4.45 9.36 -37.18
N PRO A 38 -5.46 9.03 -38.01
CA PRO A 38 -5.82 7.64 -38.30
C PRO A 38 -4.71 6.83 -39.00
N SER A 39 -3.78 7.49 -39.69
CA SER A 39 -2.71 6.85 -40.44
C SER A 39 -1.62 6.25 -39.55
N ILE A 40 -1.47 6.74 -38.32
CA ILE A 40 -0.44 6.26 -37.38
C ILE A 40 -0.74 4.81 -36.97
N GLU A 41 0.20 3.91 -37.20
CA GLU A 41 0.09 2.52 -36.77
C GLU A 41 0.39 2.38 -35.28
N VAL A 42 -0.53 1.76 -34.53
CA VAL A 42 -0.37 1.55 -33.09
C VAL A 42 -0.46 0.07 -32.78
N THR A 43 0.58 -0.43 -32.12
CA THR A 43 0.63 -1.81 -31.62
C THR A 43 0.76 -1.83 -30.10
N ILE A 44 -0.07 -2.62 -29.43
CA ILE A 44 -0.06 -2.85 -27.98
C ILE A 44 0.35 -4.30 -27.73
N GLY A 45 1.55 -4.51 -27.18
CA GLY A 45 2.03 -5.83 -26.74
C GLY A 45 1.63 -6.10 -25.29
N TYR A 46 0.90 -7.19 -25.04
CA TYR A 46 0.33 -7.50 -23.73
C TYR A 46 0.40 -8.99 -23.37
N THR A 47 0.36 -9.33 -22.08
CA THR A 47 0.19 -10.72 -21.63
C THR A 47 -1.28 -11.08 -21.44
N ASP A 48 -1.97 -10.30 -20.60
CA ASP A 48 -3.42 -10.36 -20.39
C ASP A 48 -3.95 -8.93 -20.44
N LEU A 49 -4.99 -8.69 -21.24
CA LEU A 49 -5.61 -7.39 -21.32
C LEU A 49 -6.63 -7.28 -20.18
N ARG A 50 -6.34 -6.39 -19.21
CA ARG A 50 -7.20 -6.19 -18.04
C ARG A 50 -8.01 -4.92 -18.20
N ALA A 51 -9.30 -5.10 -18.51
CA ALA A 51 -10.28 -4.03 -18.65
C ALA A 51 -11.42 -4.17 -17.61
N PRO A 52 -11.15 -4.25 -16.30
CA PRO A 52 -12.18 -4.46 -15.28
C PRO A 52 -12.99 -3.18 -15.07
N GLY A 53 -14.30 -3.23 -15.19
CA GLY A 53 -15.19 -2.09 -14.92
C GLY A 53 -16.28 -1.92 -15.97
N LYS A 54 -17.17 -0.95 -15.74
CA LYS A 54 -18.29 -0.67 -16.65
C LYS A 54 -17.77 -0.08 -17.96
N ALA A 55 -18.21 -0.63 -19.09
CA ALA A 55 -17.88 -0.16 -20.44
C ALA A 55 -16.39 -0.28 -20.85
N HIS A 56 -15.54 -0.91 -20.03
CA HIS A 56 -14.10 -0.98 -20.31
C HIS A 56 -13.76 -1.99 -21.43
N GLU A 57 -14.46 -3.13 -21.47
CA GLU A 57 -14.33 -4.11 -22.56
C GLU A 57 -14.87 -3.55 -23.88
N GLU A 58 -16.01 -2.88 -23.83
CA GLU A 58 -16.64 -2.21 -24.98
C GLU A 58 -15.73 -1.11 -25.54
N TYR A 59 -15.09 -0.34 -24.65
CA TYR A 59 -14.10 0.65 -25.05
C TYR A 59 -12.89 0.01 -25.72
N TYR A 60 -12.34 -1.07 -25.16
CA TYR A 60 -11.27 -1.83 -25.80
C TYR A 60 -11.67 -2.28 -27.22
N ARG A 61 -12.84 -2.89 -27.40
CA ARG A 61 -13.32 -3.36 -28.72
C ARG A 61 -13.49 -2.22 -29.71
N LEU A 62 -13.99 -1.06 -29.26
CA LEU A 62 -14.10 0.14 -30.09
C LEU A 62 -12.72 0.62 -30.57
N VAL A 63 -11.71 0.60 -29.71
CA VAL A 63 -10.36 1.03 -30.07
C VAL A 63 -9.71 0.02 -31.01
N GLN A 64 -9.91 -1.28 -30.77
CA GLN A 64 -9.48 -2.33 -31.68
C GLN A 64 -10.11 -2.17 -33.08
N SER A 65 -11.41 -1.88 -33.18
CA SER A 65 -12.09 -1.67 -34.46
C SER A 65 -11.60 -0.43 -35.23
N ARG A 66 -10.86 0.47 -34.58
CA ARG A 66 -10.18 1.62 -35.21
C ARG A 66 -8.78 1.27 -35.74
N GLY A 67 -8.43 -0.01 -35.81
CA GLY A 67 -7.18 -0.49 -36.38
C GLY A 67 -5.99 -0.42 -35.43
N VAL A 68 -6.22 -0.39 -34.11
CA VAL A 68 -5.15 -0.60 -33.12
C VAL A 68 -4.88 -2.10 -33.02
N ARG A 69 -3.62 -2.50 -33.24
CA ARG A 69 -3.22 -3.90 -33.19
C ARG A 69 -2.88 -4.31 -31.75
N TYR A 70 -3.52 -5.35 -31.26
CA TYR A 70 -3.23 -5.96 -29.97
C TYR A 70 -2.51 -7.28 -30.21
N VAL A 71 -1.29 -7.42 -29.69
CA VAL A 71 -0.50 -8.65 -29.83
C VAL A 71 -0.26 -9.26 -28.45
N ARG A 72 -0.66 -10.53 -28.29
CA ARG A 72 -0.48 -11.23 -27.03
C ARG A 72 0.94 -11.79 -26.94
N GLY A 73 1.82 -11.05 -26.30
CA GLY A 73 3.22 -11.38 -26.11
C GLY A 73 3.88 -10.41 -25.15
N ARG A 74 4.79 -10.92 -24.30
CA ARG A 74 5.72 -10.06 -23.58
C ARG A 74 6.89 -9.76 -24.50
N VAL A 75 7.23 -8.48 -24.64
CA VAL A 75 8.39 -8.07 -25.44
C VAL A 75 9.65 -8.61 -24.79
N GLY A 76 10.50 -9.25 -25.60
CA GLY A 76 11.75 -9.84 -25.15
C GLY A 76 12.91 -8.85 -25.19
N GLU A 77 13.00 -8.06 -26.26
CA GLU A 77 14.15 -7.16 -26.46
C GLU A 77 13.76 -5.91 -27.27
N ILE A 78 14.39 -4.78 -26.95
CA ILE A 78 14.34 -3.53 -27.69
C ILE A 78 15.77 -3.15 -28.04
N GLN A 79 16.07 -2.93 -29.32
CA GLN A 79 17.36 -2.48 -29.81
C GLN A 79 17.19 -1.18 -30.59
N GLN A 80 18.09 -0.22 -30.35
CA GLN A 80 18.13 1.00 -31.14
C GLN A 80 19.02 0.80 -32.36
N GLU A 81 18.49 1.14 -33.53
CA GLU A 81 19.19 1.11 -34.82
C GLU A 81 20.04 2.37 -35.02
N GLN A 82 20.90 2.36 -36.03
CA GLN A 82 21.79 3.51 -36.34
C GLN A 82 21.01 4.79 -36.68
N ASP A 83 19.83 4.66 -37.27
CA ASP A 83 18.92 5.76 -37.62
C ASP A 83 18.03 6.21 -36.44
N LYS A 84 18.27 5.65 -35.24
CA LYS A 84 17.50 5.85 -33.99
C LYS A 84 16.13 5.20 -33.95
N SER A 85 15.71 4.49 -35.00
CA SER A 85 14.51 3.64 -34.94
C SER A 85 14.69 2.50 -33.94
N LEU A 86 13.58 1.94 -33.48
CA LEU A 86 13.57 0.94 -32.42
C LEU A 86 13.11 -0.41 -32.96
N ARG A 87 14.03 -1.36 -33.07
CA ARG A 87 13.71 -2.75 -33.38
C ARG A 87 13.21 -3.44 -32.12
N VAL A 88 12.01 -4.00 -32.19
CA VAL A 88 11.34 -4.66 -31.06
C VAL A 88 11.05 -6.12 -31.41
N ARG A 89 11.56 -7.03 -30.58
CA ARG A 89 11.36 -8.48 -30.74
C ARG A 89 10.38 -9.03 -29.71
N PHE A 90 9.34 -9.70 -30.20
CA PHE A 90 8.29 -10.29 -29.37
C PHE A 90 7.68 -11.53 -30.02
N GLU A 91 7.13 -12.42 -29.20
CA GLU A 91 6.40 -13.60 -29.67
C GLU A 91 4.90 -13.37 -29.55
N ASP A 92 4.17 -13.53 -30.65
CA ASP A 92 2.72 -13.63 -30.60
C ASP A 92 2.33 -15.04 -30.16
N THR A 93 2.01 -15.16 -28.88
CA THR A 93 1.61 -16.42 -28.24
C THR A 93 0.30 -16.99 -28.77
N MET A 94 -0.52 -16.22 -29.49
CA MET A 94 -1.75 -16.74 -30.12
C MET A 94 -1.45 -17.48 -31.43
N THR A 95 -0.43 -17.05 -32.17
CA THR A 95 -0.09 -17.62 -33.47
C THR A 95 1.22 -18.42 -33.46
N GLY A 96 2.01 -18.33 -32.38
CA GLY A 96 3.35 -18.91 -32.27
C GLY A 96 4.40 -18.21 -33.13
N ARG A 97 4.07 -17.04 -33.72
CA ARG A 97 4.97 -16.31 -34.61
C ARG A 97 5.87 -15.40 -33.81
N LYS A 98 7.16 -15.40 -34.16
CA LYS A 98 8.12 -14.41 -33.67
C LYS A 98 8.07 -13.18 -34.58
N HIS A 99 7.88 -12.03 -33.98
CA HIS A 99 7.88 -10.74 -34.62
C HIS A 99 9.20 -10.03 -34.34
N ASP A 100 9.74 -9.41 -35.38
CA ASP A 100 10.91 -8.56 -35.36
C ASP A 100 10.55 -7.33 -36.22
N GLU A 101 10.07 -6.29 -35.56
CA GLU A 101 9.45 -5.14 -36.20
C GLU A 101 10.13 -3.85 -35.74
N VAL A 102 10.18 -2.86 -36.64
CA VAL A 102 10.80 -1.54 -36.38
C VAL A 102 9.70 -0.52 -36.08
N PHE A 103 9.91 0.28 -35.04
CA PHE A 103 9.00 1.33 -34.59
C PHE A 103 9.74 2.65 -34.44
N ASP A 104 9.06 3.76 -34.74
CA ASP A 104 9.60 5.11 -34.49
C ASP A 104 9.62 5.45 -33.00
N ILE A 105 8.61 4.98 -32.25
CA ILE A 105 8.43 5.26 -30.83
C ILE A 105 7.98 3.99 -30.09
N VAL A 106 8.65 3.69 -28.98
CA VAL A 106 8.22 2.67 -28.03
C VAL A 106 7.77 3.34 -26.74
N VAL A 107 6.49 3.17 -26.41
CA VAL A 107 5.90 3.65 -25.14
C VAL A 107 5.89 2.53 -24.12
N LEU A 108 6.51 2.75 -22.97
CA LEU A 108 6.49 1.84 -21.82
C LEU A 108 5.28 2.16 -20.94
N SER A 109 4.37 1.21 -20.76
CA SER A 109 3.24 1.38 -19.83
C SER A 109 3.71 1.03 -18.42
N ALA A 110 4.43 1.97 -17.81
CA ALA A 110 5.05 1.82 -16.50
C ALA A 110 4.00 1.54 -15.40
N GLY A 111 4.38 0.68 -14.46
CA GLY A 111 3.62 0.38 -13.28
C GLY A 111 3.54 1.52 -12.27
N LEU A 112 2.67 1.36 -11.28
CA LEU A 112 2.58 2.20 -10.10
C LEU A 112 3.42 1.61 -8.98
N GLU A 113 4.16 2.49 -8.33
CA GLU A 113 4.94 2.24 -7.12
C GLU A 113 4.47 3.21 -6.03
N ALA A 114 4.70 2.84 -4.77
CA ALA A 114 4.46 3.75 -3.67
C ALA A 114 5.40 4.97 -3.78
N SER A 115 4.86 6.17 -3.59
CA SER A 115 5.70 7.37 -3.59
C SER A 115 6.57 7.43 -2.33
N ASP A 116 7.74 8.08 -2.43
CA ASP A 116 8.62 8.31 -1.27
C ASP A 116 7.86 8.93 -0.09
N GLY A 117 6.97 9.89 -0.37
CA GLY A 117 6.11 10.51 0.64
C GLY A 117 5.11 9.54 1.28
N THR A 118 4.62 8.53 0.55
CA THR A 118 3.75 7.47 1.11
C THR A 118 4.53 6.60 2.10
N VAL A 119 5.75 6.21 1.72
CA VAL A 119 6.63 5.40 2.59
C VAL A 119 7.04 6.20 3.83
N GLU A 120 7.39 7.47 3.65
CA GLU A 120 7.77 8.35 4.75
C GLU A 120 6.62 8.57 5.74
N ILE A 121 5.42 8.91 5.25
CA ILE A 121 4.29 9.14 6.15
C ILE A 121 3.88 7.84 6.85
N ALA A 122 3.95 6.68 6.18
CA ALA A 122 3.68 5.40 6.82
C ALA A 122 4.64 5.12 7.99
N ARG A 123 5.94 5.39 7.79
CA ARG A 123 6.96 5.27 8.85
C ARG A 123 6.68 6.20 10.03
N VAL A 124 6.46 7.49 9.77
CA VAL A 124 6.21 8.50 10.82
C VAL A 124 4.91 8.20 11.56
N ALA A 125 3.89 7.79 10.82
CA ALA A 125 2.59 7.44 11.37
C ALA A 125 2.54 6.06 12.04
N GLY A 126 3.59 5.23 11.93
CA GLY A 126 3.58 3.85 12.45
C GLY A 126 2.55 2.95 11.77
N LEU A 127 2.34 3.13 10.47
CA LEU A 127 1.45 2.32 9.64
C LEU A 127 2.21 1.18 8.98
N GLN A 128 1.54 0.04 8.81
CA GLN A 128 2.09 -1.08 8.05
C GLN A 128 1.96 -0.81 6.55
N THR A 129 2.97 -1.24 5.79
CA THR A 129 2.93 -1.28 4.33
C THR A 129 2.98 -2.71 3.83
N ASP A 130 2.56 -2.93 2.58
CA ASP A 130 2.82 -4.18 1.86
C ASP A 130 4.26 -4.24 1.31
N SER A 131 4.58 -5.31 0.58
CA SER A 131 5.91 -5.51 -0.02
C SER A 131 6.24 -4.49 -1.12
N ALA A 132 5.25 -3.80 -1.67
CA ALA A 132 5.42 -2.76 -2.68
C ALA A 132 5.40 -1.35 -2.08
N GLY A 133 5.36 -1.23 -0.75
CA GLY A 133 5.40 0.04 -0.02
C GLY A 133 4.06 0.77 0.09
N PHE A 134 2.96 0.18 -0.38
CA PHE A 134 1.63 0.78 -0.23
C PHE A 134 1.10 0.56 1.19
N VAL A 135 0.33 1.53 1.70
CA VAL A 135 -0.25 1.46 3.05
C VAL A 135 -1.28 0.34 3.13
N LYS A 136 -1.09 -0.58 4.06
CA LYS A 136 -1.94 -1.75 4.25
C LYS A 136 -3.21 -1.36 5.01
N GLU A 137 -4.36 -1.73 4.46
CA GLU A 137 -5.64 -1.60 5.15
C GLU A 137 -5.75 -2.58 6.34
N TYR A 138 -6.74 -2.34 7.20
CA TYR A 138 -7.02 -3.19 8.34
C TYR A 138 -7.48 -4.58 7.88
N HIS A 139 -8.46 -4.62 6.98
CA HIS A 139 -8.95 -5.86 6.40
C HIS A 139 -9.52 -5.61 5.00
N PRO A 140 -9.12 -6.38 3.96
CA PRO A 140 -9.43 -6.10 2.55
C PRO A 140 -10.92 -5.94 2.21
N LYS A 141 -11.80 -6.63 2.95
CA LYS A 141 -13.27 -6.60 2.73
C LYS A 141 -14.04 -5.78 3.77
N LEU A 142 -13.84 -6.08 5.06
CA LEU A 142 -14.62 -5.48 6.15
C LEU A 142 -14.22 -4.04 6.44
N ARG A 143 -12.94 -3.68 6.30
CA ARG A 143 -12.40 -2.37 6.67
C ARG A 143 -11.32 -1.94 5.65
N PRO A 144 -11.70 -1.70 4.38
CA PRO A 144 -10.77 -1.47 3.27
C PRO A 144 -10.13 -0.07 3.25
N VAL A 145 -10.57 0.83 4.12
CA VAL A 145 -10.07 2.21 4.22
C VAL A 145 -9.54 2.54 5.61
N ASP A 146 -9.77 1.67 6.59
CA ASP A 146 -9.19 1.80 7.92
C ASP A 146 -7.76 1.25 7.88
N THR A 147 -6.87 1.80 8.69
CA THR A 147 -5.53 1.23 8.89
C THR A 147 -5.48 0.42 10.20
N GLN A 148 -4.32 -0.16 10.49
CA GLN A 148 -4.05 -0.80 11.79
C GLN A 148 -4.04 0.20 12.96
N ARG A 149 -3.89 1.50 12.69
CA ARG A 149 -3.99 2.56 13.70
C ARG A 149 -5.37 3.18 13.68
N GLY A 150 -6.09 3.02 14.79
CA GLY A 150 -7.39 3.67 15.00
C GLY A 150 -7.29 5.19 14.82
N GLY A 151 -8.25 5.76 14.10
CA GLY A 151 -8.26 7.18 13.73
C GLY A 151 -7.43 7.53 12.49
N MET A 152 -6.68 6.59 11.91
CA MET A 152 -5.95 6.78 10.67
C MET A 152 -6.57 5.96 9.54
N PHE A 153 -6.82 6.61 8.42
CA PHE A 153 -7.49 6.05 7.25
C PHE A 153 -6.61 6.21 6.01
N VAL A 154 -6.81 5.35 5.02
CA VAL A 154 -6.08 5.35 3.75
C VAL A 154 -7.06 5.42 2.59
N CYS A 155 -6.71 6.17 1.54
CA CYS A 155 -7.48 6.22 0.30
C CYS A 155 -6.59 6.49 -0.92
N GLY A 156 -7.12 6.21 -2.11
CA GLY A 156 -6.43 6.47 -3.37
C GLY A 156 -5.25 5.54 -3.59
N THR A 157 -4.29 5.98 -4.40
CA THR A 157 -3.14 5.16 -4.80
C THR A 157 -2.13 4.91 -3.69
N ALA A 158 -2.23 5.61 -2.55
CA ALA A 158 -1.42 5.33 -1.36
C ALA A 158 -1.70 3.92 -0.78
N GLN A 159 -2.92 3.38 -0.97
CA GLN A 159 -3.27 2.01 -0.56
C GLN A 159 -2.92 0.95 -1.62
N GLY A 160 -2.61 1.36 -2.85
CA GLY A 160 -2.30 0.44 -3.94
C GLY A 160 -2.82 0.92 -5.30
N PRO A 161 -2.39 0.29 -6.41
CA PRO A 161 -2.77 0.67 -7.76
C PRO A 161 -4.28 0.57 -8.00
N LYS A 162 -4.91 1.66 -8.48
CA LYS A 162 -6.35 1.71 -8.75
C LYS A 162 -6.73 2.83 -9.71
N SER A 163 -7.96 2.77 -10.22
CA SER A 163 -8.49 3.78 -11.14
C SER A 163 -8.90 5.08 -10.42
N ILE A 164 -9.17 6.13 -11.18
CA ILE A 164 -9.71 7.40 -10.65
C ILE A 164 -11.08 7.17 -9.98
N PRO A 165 -12.07 6.49 -10.61
CA PRO A 165 -13.34 6.18 -9.96
C PRO A 165 -13.19 5.44 -8.62
N ASP A 166 -12.31 4.43 -8.57
CA ASP A 166 -12.07 3.67 -7.34
C ASP A 166 -11.43 4.55 -6.26
N SER A 167 -10.50 5.42 -6.65
CA SER A 167 -9.87 6.39 -5.74
C SER A 167 -10.89 7.35 -5.14
N ILE A 168 -11.82 7.87 -5.96
CA ILE A 168 -12.90 8.75 -5.51
C ILE A 168 -13.85 8.00 -4.58
N ALA A 169 -14.23 6.76 -4.92
CA ALA A 169 -15.09 5.94 -4.07
C ALA A 169 -14.42 5.65 -2.72
N GLN A 170 -13.14 5.32 -2.72
CA GLN A 170 -12.36 5.07 -1.50
C GLN A 170 -12.21 6.34 -0.65
N ALA A 171 -12.00 7.51 -1.26
CA ALA A 171 -11.93 8.79 -0.55
C ALA A 171 -13.26 9.12 0.14
N LYS A 172 -14.40 8.89 -0.53
CA LYS A 172 -15.73 9.04 0.07
C LYS A 172 -15.94 8.06 1.23
N ALA A 173 -15.51 6.81 1.08
CA ALA A 173 -15.58 5.81 2.14
C ALA A 173 -14.74 6.22 3.36
N ALA A 174 -13.50 6.68 3.15
CA ALA A 174 -12.64 7.17 4.23
C ALA A 174 -13.28 8.36 4.96
N ALA A 175 -13.81 9.35 4.22
CA ALA A 175 -14.52 10.48 4.80
C ALA A 175 -15.74 10.04 5.64
N ALA A 176 -16.53 9.08 5.15
CA ALA A 176 -17.67 8.54 5.88
C ALA A 176 -17.24 7.83 7.18
N ARG A 177 -16.11 7.12 7.18
CA ARG A 177 -15.55 6.49 8.38
C ARG A 177 -15.07 7.52 9.40
N VAL A 178 -14.42 8.59 8.95
CA VAL A 178 -14.02 9.73 9.80
C VAL A 178 -15.25 10.37 10.44
N VAL A 179 -16.29 10.68 9.66
CA VAL A 179 -17.53 11.24 10.19
C VAL A 179 -18.17 10.29 11.20
N SER A 180 -18.29 9.00 10.88
CA SER A 180 -18.83 8.01 11.81
C SER A 180 -18.06 7.93 13.14
N MET A 181 -16.74 8.12 13.10
CA MET A 181 -15.91 8.15 14.30
C MET A 181 -16.13 9.43 15.13
N LEU A 182 -16.23 10.58 14.48
CA LEU A 182 -16.38 11.88 15.15
C LEU A 182 -17.80 12.14 15.68
N SER A 183 -18.82 11.55 15.04
CA SER A 183 -20.23 11.75 15.44
C SER A 183 -20.54 11.30 16.87
N GLY A 184 -19.76 10.37 17.44
CA GLY A 184 -19.95 9.91 18.81
C GLY A 184 -19.50 10.91 19.88
N GLY A 185 -18.69 11.92 19.53
CA GLY A 185 -18.07 12.87 20.48
C GLY A 185 -16.97 12.26 21.37
N PHE A 186 -17.00 10.95 21.60
CA PHE A 186 -15.96 10.17 22.25
C PHE A 186 -15.77 8.83 21.53
N VAL A 187 -14.60 8.23 21.71
CA VAL A 187 -14.29 6.89 21.21
C VAL A 187 -13.70 6.09 22.35
N LEU A 188 -14.18 4.85 22.51
CA LEU A 188 -13.58 3.92 23.47
C LEU A 188 -12.28 3.38 22.86
N THR A 189 -11.18 3.60 23.56
CA THR A 189 -9.90 2.96 23.27
C THR A 189 -9.81 1.64 24.06
N PRO A 190 -9.10 0.63 23.54
CA PRO A 190 -8.86 -0.59 24.30
C PRO A 190 -8.20 -0.28 25.65
N ALA A 191 -8.63 -0.97 26.71
CA ALA A 191 -8.06 -0.83 28.06
C ALA A 191 -6.66 -1.47 28.23
N GLN A 192 -6.00 -1.83 27.14
CA GLN A 192 -4.65 -2.39 27.10
C GLN A 192 -3.62 -1.27 27.27
N VAL A 193 -3.66 -0.60 28.41
CA VAL A 193 -2.71 0.45 28.80
C VAL A 193 -1.85 -0.06 29.96
N ALA A 194 -0.60 0.36 30.00
CA ALA A 194 0.27 0.05 31.12
C ALA A 194 -0.07 0.93 32.33
N ALA A 195 0.05 0.38 33.54
CA ALA A 195 -0.11 1.10 34.79
C ALA A 195 1.02 0.72 35.76
N SER A 196 1.51 1.67 36.53
CA SER A 196 2.55 1.43 37.55
C SER A 196 1.95 1.50 38.94
N ASP A 197 2.36 0.57 39.80
CA ASP A 197 2.08 0.60 41.24
C ASP A 197 3.16 1.45 41.95
N PRO A 198 2.79 2.60 42.57
CA PRO A 198 3.74 3.47 43.25
C PRO A 198 4.36 2.84 44.50
N ASP A 199 3.69 1.85 45.13
CA ASP A 199 4.19 1.21 46.36
C ASP A 199 5.28 0.16 46.05
N VAL A 200 5.30 -0.36 44.81
CA VAL A 200 6.30 -1.32 44.32
C VAL A 200 7.38 -0.64 43.46
N CYS A 201 7.09 0.54 42.90
CA CYS A 201 7.99 1.24 42.01
C CYS A 201 9.24 1.75 42.76
N ILE A 202 10.42 1.39 42.27
CA ILE A 202 11.70 1.84 42.83
C ILE A 202 12.27 3.10 42.15
N GLY A 203 11.49 3.75 41.27
CA GLY A 203 11.91 5.00 40.62
C GLY A 203 13.11 4.90 39.65
N CYS A 204 13.43 3.70 39.12
CA CYS A 204 14.66 3.47 38.35
C CYS A 204 14.71 4.09 36.95
N GLY A 205 13.57 4.46 36.36
CA GLY A 205 13.51 5.14 35.04
C GLY A 205 13.69 4.28 33.79
N VAL A 206 13.84 2.96 33.94
CA VAL A 206 13.96 2.04 32.79
C VAL A 206 12.74 2.18 31.87
N CYS A 207 11.54 2.15 32.43
CA CYS A 207 10.27 2.26 31.70
C CYS A 207 10.10 3.56 30.89
N GLU A 208 10.63 4.68 31.39
CA GLU A 208 10.64 5.97 30.69
C GLU A 208 11.56 5.91 29.46
N THR A 209 12.72 5.27 29.61
CA THR A 209 13.74 5.17 28.54
C THR A 209 13.29 4.26 27.40
N VAL A 210 12.64 3.14 27.71
CA VAL A 210 12.27 2.12 26.71
C VAL A 210 10.93 2.41 26.00
N CYS A 211 10.15 3.40 26.45
CA CYS A 211 8.84 3.66 25.87
C CYS A 211 8.95 4.37 24.50
N PRO A 212 8.58 3.71 23.38
CA PRO A 212 8.73 4.29 22.05
C PRO A 212 7.75 5.43 21.75
N GLN A 213 6.73 5.64 22.60
CA GLN A 213 5.74 6.70 22.45
C GLN A 213 5.92 7.80 23.52
N ALA A 214 6.93 7.69 24.39
CA ALA A 214 7.13 8.59 25.54
C ALA A 214 5.88 8.74 26.42
N ALA A 215 5.13 7.65 26.60
CA ALA A 215 3.91 7.61 27.41
C ALA A 215 4.19 7.52 28.92
N VAL A 216 5.41 7.15 29.31
CA VAL A 216 5.81 6.97 30.71
C VAL A 216 6.69 8.14 31.13
N ARG A 217 6.44 8.70 32.32
CA ARG A 217 7.29 9.71 32.95
C ARG A 217 7.58 9.37 34.40
N LEU A 218 8.75 9.78 34.89
CA LEU A 218 9.08 9.74 36.32
C LEU A 218 8.58 10.99 37.04
N THR A 219 7.94 10.81 38.18
CA THR A 219 7.66 11.91 39.11
C THR A 219 8.94 12.35 39.82
N SER A 220 9.00 13.61 40.24
CA SER A 220 10.16 14.16 40.96
C SER A 220 9.98 14.07 42.48
N GLY A 221 11.08 13.87 43.21
CA GLY A 221 11.12 13.91 44.67
C GLY A 221 11.53 12.59 45.33
N PRO A 222 11.53 12.53 46.67
CA PRO A 222 11.97 11.35 47.42
C PRO A 222 11.07 10.11 47.25
N ALA A 223 9.86 10.28 46.70
CA ALA A 223 8.92 9.21 46.35
C ALA A 223 8.69 9.12 44.83
N ALA A 224 9.77 9.31 44.05
CA ALA A 224 9.74 9.23 42.59
C ALA A 224 9.23 7.86 42.14
N HIS A 225 8.21 7.85 41.31
CA HIS A 225 7.60 6.66 40.72
C HIS A 225 7.19 6.93 39.27
N ALA A 226 7.04 5.86 38.50
CA ALA A 226 6.61 5.94 37.12
C ALA A 226 5.10 6.25 37.04
N VAL A 227 4.72 7.16 36.16
CA VAL A 227 3.33 7.47 35.83
C VAL A 227 3.16 7.30 34.32
N VAL A 228 2.12 6.58 33.93
CA VAL A 228 1.79 6.32 32.52
C VAL A 228 0.62 7.20 32.11
N ASP A 229 0.76 7.93 31.00
CA ASP A 229 -0.36 8.62 30.36
C ASP A 229 -1.18 7.60 29.54
N PRO A 230 -2.41 7.26 29.96
CA PRO A 230 -3.23 6.27 29.27
C PRO A 230 -3.66 6.73 27.87
N ASN A 231 -3.62 8.03 27.56
CA ASN A 231 -4.00 8.55 26.24
C ASN A 231 -2.87 8.43 25.21
N VAL A 232 -1.62 8.38 25.67
CA VAL A 232 -0.43 8.22 24.81
C VAL A 232 -0.02 6.75 24.72
N CYS A 233 -0.24 5.97 25.77
CA CYS A 233 0.10 4.56 25.82
C CYS A 233 -0.61 3.77 24.71
N ARG A 234 0.17 2.97 23.97
CA ARG A 234 -0.33 2.10 22.88
C ARG A 234 -0.35 0.62 23.25
N GLY A 235 -0.08 0.27 24.50
CA GLY A 235 -0.20 -1.09 24.99
C GLY A 235 0.85 -2.08 24.48
N CYS A 236 2.03 -1.63 24.05
CA CYS A 236 3.05 -2.52 23.48
C CYS A 236 3.73 -3.46 24.50
N GLY A 237 3.59 -3.22 25.80
CA GLY A 237 4.12 -4.09 26.86
C GLY A 237 5.63 -3.99 27.15
N ILE A 238 6.43 -3.29 26.34
CA ILE A 238 7.89 -3.20 26.51
C ILE A 238 8.29 -2.78 27.92
N CYS A 239 7.66 -1.71 28.44
CA CYS A 239 7.95 -1.23 29.80
C CYS A 239 7.59 -2.24 30.90
N SER A 240 6.56 -3.06 30.69
CA SER A 240 6.14 -4.12 31.62
C SER A 240 7.18 -5.23 31.67
N ALA A 241 7.63 -5.67 30.50
CA ALA A 241 8.65 -6.72 30.36
C ALA A 241 10.02 -6.30 30.96
N ASP A 242 10.39 -5.03 30.81
CA ASP A 242 11.70 -4.53 31.26
C ASP A 242 11.70 -4.01 32.70
N CYS A 243 10.56 -4.03 33.42
CA CYS A 243 10.49 -3.50 34.76
C CYS A 243 11.17 -4.44 35.77
N PRO A 244 12.30 -4.05 36.40
CA PRO A 244 13.04 -4.95 37.27
C PRO A 244 12.31 -5.25 38.58
N SER A 245 11.43 -4.35 39.02
CA SER A 245 10.64 -4.54 40.25
C SER A 245 9.26 -5.15 39.99
N GLY A 246 8.86 -5.37 38.74
CA GLY A 246 7.50 -5.81 38.38
C GLY A 246 6.41 -4.78 38.67
N ALA A 247 6.77 -3.53 38.99
CA ALA A 247 5.82 -2.49 39.40
C ALA A 247 4.89 -2.02 38.28
N ILE A 248 5.29 -2.15 37.02
CA ILE A 248 4.48 -1.74 35.87
C ILE A 248 3.90 -2.98 35.19
N GLN A 249 2.59 -2.96 34.95
CA GLN A 249 1.83 -4.08 34.41
C GLN A 249 0.99 -3.62 33.21
N LEU A 250 0.83 -4.48 32.20
CA LEU A 250 -0.01 -4.20 31.03
C LEU A 250 -1.44 -4.72 31.26
N GLY A 251 -2.45 -3.86 31.07
CA GLY A 251 -3.84 -4.27 31.18
C GLY A 251 -4.21 -5.41 30.23
N GLY A 252 -4.78 -6.49 30.78
CA GLY A 252 -5.15 -7.72 30.04
C GLY A 252 -3.98 -8.63 29.67
N PHE A 253 -2.75 -8.29 30.06
CA PHE A 253 -1.53 -9.08 29.88
C PHE A 253 -0.58 -8.89 31.08
N SER A 254 -1.13 -8.89 32.30
CA SER A 254 -0.32 -8.83 33.51
C SER A 254 0.54 -10.08 33.65
N ASP A 255 1.63 -9.99 34.40
CA ASP A 255 2.52 -11.12 34.64
C ASP A 255 1.76 -12.31 35.24
N ALA A 256 0.78 -12.05 36.11
CA ALA A 256 -0.08 -13.07 36.69
C ALA A 256 -0.94 -13.78 35.65
N GLU A 257 -1.53 -13.04 34.70
CA GLU A 257 -2.33 -13.61 33.61
C GLU A 257 -1.45 -14.44 32.66
N LEU A 258 -0.31 -13.90 32.24
CA LEU A 258 0.63 -14.58 31.35
C LEU A 258 1.20 -15.87 31.98
N LEU A 259 1.56 -15.81 33.26
CA LEU A 259 2.04 -16.99 34.00
C LEU A 259 0.94 -18.02 34.21
N ALA A 260 -0.32 -17.61 34.32
CA ALA A 260 -1.44 -18.53 34.40
C ALA A 260 -1.67 -19.23 33.05
N GLU A 261 -1.61 -18.50 31.94
CA GLU A 261 -1.72 -19.05 30.59
C GLU A 261 -0.57 -20.02 30.26
N ALA A 262 0.67 -19.68 30.62
CA ALA A 262 1.84 -20.53 30.37
C ALA A 262 1.85 -21.85 31.16
N LYS A 263 1.08 -21.91 32.26
CA LYS A 263 0.96 -23.11 33.11
C LYS A 263 -0.22 -24.01 32.73
N ALA A 264 -1.13 -23.51 31.89
CA ALA A 264 -2.30 -24.26 31.39
C ALA A 264 -1.89 -25.21 30.24
#